data_AF-A0A1G1ABA7-F1
#
_entry.id   AF-A0A1G1ABA7-F1
#
_cell.length_a   1.000
_cell.length_b   1.000
_cell.length_c   1.000
_cell.angle_alpha   90.00
_cell.angle_beta   90.00
_cell.angle_gamma   90.00
#
_symmetry.space_group_name_H-M   'P 1'
#
loop_
_entity.id
_entity.type
_entity.pdbx_description
1 polymer ?
#
loop_
_entity_poly.entity_id
_entity_poly.type
_entity_poly.pdbx_seq_one_letter_code
_entity_poly.pdbx_strand_id
1 'polypeptide(L)' 'MQSFVIFLVMFVTIIGPSTVIAAIGYASIKALGRNPSAAPKILQAMIIALIFAESIAVIALLILFQLFGRG' A
#
# COMPACT_ATOMS: atom_id res chain seq x y z
N MET A 1 25.02 11.88 -3.95
CA MET A 1 24.44 11.75 -2.59
C MET A 1 22.91 11.74 -2.63
N GLN A 2 22.24 12.77 -3.19
CA GLN A 2 20.77 12.85 -3.23
C GLN A 2 20.08 11.67 -3.94
N SER A 3 20.60 11.22 -5.09
CA SER A 3 20.00 10.09 -5.84
C SER A 3 19.94 8.79 -5.02
N PHE A 4 20.93 8.55 -4.15
CA PHE A 4 20.95 7.39 -3.27
C PHE A 4 19.87 7.48 -2.18
N VAL A 5 19.65 8.67 -1.61
CA VAL A 5 18.60 8.91 -0.62
C VAL A 5 17.21 8.73 -1.23
N ILE A 6 16.98 9.27 -2.44
CA ILE A 6 15.72 9.12 -3.16
C ILE A 6 15.43 7.64 -3.42
N PHE A 7 16.41 6.88 -3.91
CA PHE A 7 16.28 5.45 -4.13
C PHE A 7 15.88 4.70 -2.86
N LEU A 8 16.56 4.98 -1.74
CA LEU A 8 16.30 4.29 -0.47
C LEU A 8 14.90 4.61 0.07
N VAL A 9 14.48 5.87 0.03
CA VAL A 9 13.13 6.26 0.46
C VAL A 9 12.06 5.63 -0.43
N MET A 10 12.23 5.64 -1.76
CA MET A 10 11.30 4.98 -2.67
C MET A 10 11.20 3.47 -2.38
N PHE A 11 12.34 2.80 -2.19
CA PHE A 11 12.37 1.37 -1.90
C PHE A 11 11.61 1.02 -0.61
N VAL A 12 11.87 1.75 0.47
CA VAL A 12 11.15 1.57 1.75
C VAL A 12 9.66 1.87 1.60
N THR A 13 9.32 2.95 0.87
CA THR A 13 7.92 3.36 0.67
C THR A 13 7.11 2.36 -0.14
N ILE A 14 7.75 1.60 -1.05
CA ILE A 14 7.08 0.58 -1.87
C ILE A 14 6.87 -0.73 -1.09
N ILE A 15 7.82 -1.11 -0.23
CA ILE A 15 7.77 -2.38 0.51
C ILE A 15 6.56 -2.44 1.45
N GLY A 16 6.25 -1.35 2.16
CA GLY A 16 5.14 -1.28 3.11
C GLY A 16 3.79 -1.63 2.46
N PRO A 17 3.33 -0.84 1.47
CA PRO A 17 2.09 -1.09 0.74
C PRO A 17 2.08 -2.44 0.04
N SER A 18 3.19 -2.85 -0.59
CA SER A 18 3.30 -4.17 -1.25
C SER A 18 3.04 -5.32 -0.27
N THR A 19 3.56 -5.20 0.95
CA THR A 19 3.35 -6.21 2.01
C THR A 19 1.90 -6.24 2.46
N VAL A 20 1.28 -5.06 2.64
CA VAL A 20 -0.14 -4.96 2.99
C VAL A 20 -1.03 -5.54 1.90
N ILE A 21 -0.75 -5.21 0.63
CA ILE A 21 -1.47 -5.76 -0.54
C ILE A 21 -1.40 -7.28 -0.54
N ALA A 22 -0.20 -7.86 -0.36
CA ALA A 22 -0.01 -9.30 -0.34
C ALA A 22 -0.79 -9.96 0.81
N ALA A 23 -0.70 -9.41 2.03
CA ALA A 23 -1.36 -9.94 3.21
C ALA A 23 -2.89 -9.87 3.09
N ILE A 24 -3.42 -8.71 2.68
CA ILE A 24 -4.86 -8.49 2.52
C ILE A 24 -5.41 -9.32 1.37
N GLY A 25 -4.71 -9.40 0.23
CA GLY A 25 -5.10 -10.24 -0.90
C GLY A 25 -5.21 -11.72 -0.50
N TYR A 26 -4.18 -12.24 0.16
CA TYR A 26 -4.18 -13.62 0.67
C TYR A 26 -5.33 -13.87 1.65
N ALA A 27 -5.51 -12.99 2.64
CA ALA A 27 -6.56 -13.13 3.65
C ALA A 27 -7.97 -13.07 3.03
N SER A 28 -8.17 -12.16 2.07
CA SER A 28 -9.46 -11.96 1.39
C SER A 28 -9.83 -13.19 0.55
N ILE A 29 -8.89 -13.73 -0.23
CA ILE A 29 -9.10 -14.95 -1.02
C ILE A 29 -9.40 -16.14 -0.11
N LYS A 30 -8.64 -16.31 0.98
CA LYS A 30 -8.86 -17.40 1.94
C LYS A 30 -10.22 -17.30 2.64
N ALA A 31 -10.63 -16.09 3.04
CA ALA A 31 -11.92 -15.86 3.68
C ALA A 31 -13.08 -16.13 2.71
N LEU A 32 -12.95 -15.67 1.46
CA LEU A 32 -13.97 -15.87 0.43
C LEU A 32 -14.12 -17.35 0.06
N GLY A 33 -13.02 -18.09 -0.04
CA GLY A 33 -13.03 -19.54 -0.27
C GLY A 33 -13.75 -20.33 0.83
N ARG A 34 -13.79 -19.82 2.07
CA ARG A 34 -14.53 -20.43 3.18
C ARG A 34 -16.01 -20.03 3.21
N ASN A 35 -16.35 -18.83 2.74
CA ASN A 35 -17.72 -18.34 2.71
C ASN A 35 -17.94 -17.35 1.55
N PRO A 36 -18.37 -17.83 0.38
CA PRO A 36 -18.62 -16.98 -0.79
C PRO A 36 -19.68 -15.90 -0.56
N SER A 37 -20.68 -16.17 0.28
CA SER A 37 -21.77 -15.23 0.58
C SER A 37 -21.30 -14.00 1.37
N ALA A 38 -20.09 -14.03 1.96
CA ALA A 38 -19.51 -12.89 2.65
C ALA A 38 -18.78 -11.89 1.72
N ALA A 39 -18.76 -12.14 0.40
CA ALA A 39 -18.05 -11.30 -0.59
C ALA A 39 -18.27 -9.79 -0.44
N PRO A 40 -19.51 -9.26 -0.29
CA PRO A 40 -19.73 -7.82 -0.21
C PRO A 40 -19.03 -7.17 0.98
N LYS A 41 -19.04 -7.85 2.13
CA LYS A 41 -18.42 -7.35 3.37
C LYS A 41 -16.90 -7.43 3.31
N ILE A 42 -16.36 -8.53 2.77
CA ILE A 42 -14.91 -8.73 2.64
C ILE A 42 -14.32 -7.71 1.66
N LEU A 43 -14.95 -7.52 0.49
CA LEU A 43 -14.49 -6.58 -0.52
C LEU A 43 -14.45 -5.14 0.03
N GLN A 44 -15.50 -4.72 0.74
CA GLN A 44 -15.55 -3.40 1.36
C GLN A 44 -14.40 -3.21 2.37
N ALA A 45 -14.19 -4.17 3.27
CA ALA A 45 -13.10 -4.09 4.25
C ALA A 45 -11.72 -4.10 3.58
N MET A 46 -11.53 -4.94 2.55
CA MET A 46 -10.30 -5.00 1.76
C MET A 46 -9.99 -3.65 1.10
N ILE A 47 -10.96 -3.06 0.40
CA ILE A 47 -10.78 -1.77 -0.27
C ILE A 47 -10.38 -0.69 0.73
N ILE A 48 -11.07 -0.61 1.88
CA ILE A 48 -10.75 0.38 2.92
C ILE A 48 -9.31 0.20 3.42
N ALA A 49 -8.90 -1.04 3.73
CA ALA A 49 -7.55 -1.33 4.20
C ALA A 49 -6.47 -0.94 3.18
N LEU A 50 -6.70 -1.29 1.90
CA LEU A 50 -5.78 -0.94 0.81
C LEU A 50 -5.69 0.56 0.59
N ILE A 51 -6.82 1.28 0.60
CA ILE A 51 -6.82 2.75 0.46
C ILE A 51 -6.03 3.42 1.57
N PHE A 52 -6.15 2.98 2.82
CA PHE A 52 -5.37 3.55 3.92
C PHE A 52 -3.86 3.27 3.76
N ALA A 53 -3.49 2.06 3.34
CA ALA A 53 -2.09 1.71 3.09
C ALA A 53 -1.49 2.55 1.94
N GLU A 54 -2.22 2.68 0.84
CA GLU A 54 -1.82 3.51 -0.31
C GLU A 54 -1.77 4.99 0.05
N SER A 55 -2.68 5.49 0.89
CA SER A 55 -2.68 6.90 1.32
C SER A 55 -1.38 7.26 2.05
N ILE A 56 -0.87 6.37 2.90
CA ILE A 56 0.41 6.56 3.59
C ILE A 56 1.56 6.58 2.56
N ALA A 57 1.54 5.68 1.59
CA ALA A 57 2.55 5.61 0.53
C ALA A 57 2.59 6.89 -0.31
N VAL A 58 1.42 7.36 -0.74
CA VAL A 58 1.28 8.58 -1.53
C VAL A 58 1.75 9.80 -0.75
N ILE A 59 1.42 9.92 0.54
CA ILE A 59 1.91 11.02 1.39
C ILE A 59 3.44 10.99 1.47
N ALA A 60 4.05 9.83 1.67
CA ALA A 60 5.51 9.69 1.71
C ALA A 60 6.18 10.09 0.38
N LEU A 61 5.59 9.67 -0.75
CA LEU A 61 6.07 10.06 -2.09
C LEU A 61 5.91 11.56 -2.35
N LEU A 62 4.81 12.18 -1.90
CA LEU A 62 4.60 13.62 -2.02
C LEU A 62 5.63 14.42 -1.22
N ILE A 63 5.94 13.99 0.01
CA ILE A 63 6.98 14.61 0.83
C ILE A 63 8.34 14.47 0.14
N LEU A 64 8.66 13.29 -0.40
CA LEU A 64 9.88 13.05 -1.15
C LEU A 64 9.99 13.99 -2.37
N PHE A 65 8.91 14.10 -3.15
CA PHE A 65 8.83 15.01 -4.29
C PHE A 65 8.99 16.46 -3.86
N GLN A 66 8.36 16.90 -2.77
CA GLN A 66 8.46 18.28 -2.28
C GLN A 66 9.88 18.63 -1.80
N LEU A 67 10.59 17.65 -1.24
CA LEU A 67 11.94 17.82 -0.69
C LEU A 67 13.01 17.84 -1.79
N PHE A 68 12.85 17.04 -2.85
CA PHE A 68 13.89 16.85 -3.88
C PHE A 68 13.47 17.29 -5.30
N GLY A 69 12.21 17.60 -5.55
CA GLY A 69 11.67 17.96 -6.85
C GLY A 69 11.82 19.44 -7.23
N ARG A 70 12.45 20.26 -6.38
CA ARG A 70 12.79 21.68 -6.66
C ARG A 70 14.23 21.86 -7.15
N GLY A 71 14.66 21.02 -8.09
CA GLY A 71 15.94 21.14 -8.79
C GLY A 71 15.79 21.77 -10.16
#